data_AF-A0AAD5Y698-F1
#
_entry.id   AF-A0AAD5Y698-F1
#
_cell.length_a   1.000
_cell.length_b   1.000
_cell.length_c   1.000
_cell.angle_alpha   90.00
_cell.angle_beta   90.00
_cell.angle_gamma   90.00
#
_symmetry.space_group_name_H-M   'P 1'
#
loop_
_entity.id
_entity.type
_entity.pdbx_description
1 polymer ?
#
loop_
_entity_poly.entity_id
_entity_poly.type
_entity_poly.pdbx_seq_one_letter_code
_entity_poly.pdbx_strand_id
1 'polypeptide(L)'
;MDPKFHFQSAHCYFILAGDDQVPVVFNVINERTGTSYAKRIVRASQNGKTIFSLIASFAVPEQSQLEYQVKMPKVLFPHEFKCEMESGLAGDERSIMFHNSIRLPVEMDVKVIPTEYLIENSLPSNKLYYWMRSKADLPPDQLLHSLIAAYISDYEILNSSLAPYGLSKHGNKDRKALTMIVSLDHAIWLHQPFKADEWHLFELQVKPSNTEYKIK
;
A
#
# COMPACT_ATOMS: atom_id res chain seq x y z
N MET A 1 11.82 -19.70 -10.06
CA MET A 1 11.36 -20.48 -8.89
C MET A 1 10.34 -21.49 -9.40
N ASP A 2 10.17 -22.65 -8.77
CA ASP A 2 9.12 -23.61 -9.14
C ASP A 2 7.73 -22.94 -9.03
N PRO A 3 6.87 -23.01 -10.06
CA PRO A 3 5.54 -22.38 -10.07
C PRO A 3 4.62 -22.78 -8.91
N LYS A 4 4.88 -23.92 -8.24
CA LYS A 4 4.10 -24.34 -7.07
C LYS A 4 4.19 -23.39 -5.87
N PHE A 5 5.21 -22.54 -5.81
CA PHE A 5 5.41 -21.61 -4.70
C PHE A 5 4.69 -20.29 -4.97
N HIS A 6 3.71 -19.98 -4.13
CA HIS A 6 2.95 -18.74 -4.18
C HIS A 6 3.56 -17.71 -3.21
N PHE A 7 3.52 -16.44 -3.59
CA PHE A 7 3.96 -15.35 -2.71
C PHE A 7 3.06 -15.26 -1.47
N GLN A 8 3.66 -15.20 -0.28
CA GLN A 8 2.93 -15.21 0.98
C GLN A 8 3.21 -13.96 1.82
N SER A 9 4.46 -13.52 1.89
CA SER A 9 4.80 -12.31 2.64
C SER A 9 6.10 -11.68 2.16
N ALA A 10 6.24 -10.38 2.41
CA ALA A 10 7.50 -9.68 2.27
C ALA A 10 7.68 -8.67 3.39
N HIS A 11 8.95 -8.45 3.75
CA HIS A 11 9.40 -7.37 4.60
C HIS A 11 10.50 -6.63 3.88
N CYS A 12 10.44 -5.31 3.85
CA CYS A 12 11.45 -4.51 3.19
C CYS A 12 11.79 -3.22 3.91
N TYR A 13 12.98 -2.70 3.61
CA TYR A 13 13.49 -1.42 4.07
C TYR A 13 13.92 -0.58 2.88
N PHE A 14 13.52 0.70 2.91
CA PHE A 14 14.00 1.75 2.02
C PHE A 14 15.22 2.40 2.66
N ILE A 15 16.39 2.24 2.03
CA ILE A 15 17.69 2.59 2.62
C ILE A 15 18.15 3.95 2.10
N LEU A 16 18.02 4.19 0.79
CA LEU A 16 18.35 5.44 0.13
C LEU A 16 17.25 5.79 -0.87
N ALA A 17 17.07 7.08 -1.14
CA ALA A 17 16.24 7.53 -2.26
C ALA A 17 16.80 6.98 -3.58
N GLY A 18 15.92 6.41 -4.39
CA GLY A 18 16.23 5.99 -5.74
C GLY A 18 16.21 7.16 -6.73
N ASP A 19 16.99 7.04 -7.79
CA ASP A 19 16.98 7.94 -8.95
C ASP A 19 16.16 7.30 -10.07
N ASP A 20 15.09 7.96 -10.54
CA ASP A 20 14.19 7.41 -11.56
C ASP A 20 14.79 7.36 -12.97
N GLN A 21 15.91 8.06 -13.20
CA GLN A 21 16.66 8.03 -14.45
C GLN A 21 17.70 6.91 -14.50
N VAL A 22 17.95 6.23 -13.37
CA VAL A 22 18.98 5.19 -13.26
C VAL A 22 18.32 3.81 -13.11
N PRO A 23 18.65 2.82 -13.96
CA PRO A 23 18.13 1.47 -13.81
C PRO A 23 18.47 0.86 -12.45
N VAL A 24 17.50 0.16 -11.85
CA VAL A 24 17.70 -0.56 -10.59
C VAL A 24 18.21 -1.97 -10.87
N VAL A 25 19.33 -2.34 -10.26
CA VAL A 25 19.86 -3.71 -10.31
C VAL A 25 19.34 -4.50 -9.12
N PHE A 26 18.61 -5.57 -9.38
CA PHE A 26 18.11 -6.48 -8.35
C PHE A 26 19.00 -7.71 -8.24
N ASN A 27 19.69 -7.86 -7.11
CA ASN A 27 20.40 -9.08 -6.78
C ASN A 27 19.51 -9.96 -5.88
N VAL A 28 19.18 -11.16 -6.37
CA VAL A 28 18.30 -12.10 -5.68
C VAL A 28 19.13 -13.28 -5.15
N ILE A 29 19.16 -13.41 -3.82
CA ILE A 29 19.82 -14.51 -3.12
C ILE A 29 18.78 -15.57 -2.79
N ASN A 30 19.06 -16.81 -3.19
CA ASN A 30 18.29 -17.98 -2.78
C ASN A 30 18.71 -18.41 -1.37
N GLU A 31 18.06 -17.85 -0.37
CA GLU A 31 18.34 -18.15 1.04
C GLU A 31 17.95 -19.61 1.38
N ARG A 32 16.75 -20.03 0.93
CA ARG A 32 16.26 -21.39 1.15
C ARG A 32 15.24 -21.79 0.10
N THR A 33 15.28 -23.05 -0.32
CA THR A 33 14.20 -23.70 -1.07
C THR A 33 13.97 -25.08 -0.47
N GLY A 34 12.89 -25.23 0.30
CA GLY A 34 12.44 -26.51 0.85
C GLY A 34 11.31 -27.13 0.04
N THR A 35 10.60 -28.10 0.62
CA THR A 35 9.47 -28.76 -0.04
C THR A 35 8.23 -27.87 -0.11
N SER A 36 7.83 -27.27 1.03
CA SER A 36 6.62 -26.43 1.14
C SER A 36 6.91 -24.93 1.21
N TYR A 37 8.15 -24.52 1.53
CA TYR A 37 8.49 -23.09 1.69
C TYR A 37 9.78 -22.71 0.97
N ALA A 38 9.82 -21.49 0.45
CA ALA A 38 11.01 -20.88 -0.13
C ALA A 38 11.19 -19.45 0.40
N LYS A 39 12.45 -19.03 0.57
CA LYS A 39 12.82 -17.68 1.00
C LYS A 39 13.80 -17.06 0.02
N ARG A 40 13.58 -15.78 -0.30
CA ARG A 40 14.46 -14.99 -1.15
C ARG A 40 14.83 -13.71 -0.44
N ILE A 41 16.11 -13.35 -0.53
CA ILE A 41 16.58 -12.03 -0.10
C ILE A 41 16.88 -11.26 -1.38
N VAL A 42 16.34 -10.06 -1.50
CA VAL A 42 16.54 -9.17 -2.64
C VAL A 42 17.27 -7.93 -2.15
N ARG A 43 18.35 -7.56 -2.83
CA ARG A 43 19.00 -6.27 -2.67
C ARG A 43 18.87 -5.51 -3.97
N ALA A 44 18.25 -4.34 -3.91
CA ALA A 44 18.16 -3.44 -5.05
C ALA A 44 19.25 -2.36 -4.91
N SER A 45 19.98 -2.12 -5.99
CA SER A 45 21.11 -1.20 -6.00
C SER A 45 21.09 -0.28 -7.22
N GLN A 46 21.57 0.95 -7.03
CA GLN A 46 21.86 1.94 -8.07
C GLN A 46 23.26 2.50 -7.82
N ASN A 47 24.05 2.68 -8.88
CA ASN A 47 25.43 3.20 -8.77
C ASN A 47 26.29 2.48 -7.72
N GLY A 48 26.12 1.15 -7.60
CA GLY A 48 26.84 0.32 -6.63
C GLY A 48 26.39 0.46 -5.16
N LYS A 49 25.37 1.28 -4.87
CA LYS A 49 24.83 1.47 -3.51
C LYS A 49 23.48 0.79 -3.37
N THR A 50 23.25 0.11 -2.25
CA THR A 50 21.95 -0.50 -1.93
C THR A 50 20.94 0.60 -1.60
N ILE A 51 19.85 0.64 -2.35
CA ILE A 51 18.73 1.58 -2.13
C ILE A 51 17.56 0.92 -1.40
N PHE A 52 17.42 -0.40 -1.53
CA PHE A 52 16.30 -1.17 -0.98
C PHE A 52 16.73 -2.59 -0.66
N SER A 53 16.18 -3.16 0.40
CA SER A 53 16.38 -4.57 0.77
C SER A 53 15.05 -5.20 1.14
N LEU A 54 14.85 -6.44 0.69
CA LEU A 54 13.61 -7.18 0.90
C LEU A 54 13.90 -8.64 1.23
N ILE A 55 13.11 -9.20 2.13
CA ILE A 55 13.02 -10.64 2.37
C ILE A 55 11.61 -11.07 2.00
N ALA A 56 11.48 -11.98 1.04
CA ALA A 56 10.20 -12.55 0.63
C ALA A 56 10.11 -14.03 1.00
N SER A 57 8.91 -14.42 1.45
CA SER A 57 8.52 -15.78 1.76
C SER A 57 7.49 -16.26 0.75
N PHE A 58 7.66 -17.50 0.31
CA PHE A 58 6.78 -18.18 -0.62
C PHE A 58 6.41 -19.54 -0.05
N ALA A 59 5.17 -19.97 -0.29
CA ALA A 59 4.64 -21.22 0.23
C ALA A 59 3.90 -21.98 -0.87
N VAL A 60 3.94 -23.31 -0.81
CA VAL A 60 3.00 -24.14 -1.57
C VAL A 60 1.61 -23.95 -0.94
N PRO A 61 0.57 -23.65 -1.72
CA PRO A 61 -0.79 -23.56 -1.18
C PRO A 61 -1.21 -24.88 -0.54
N GLU A 62 -1.66 -24.82 0.71
CA GLU A 62 -2.15 -25.97 1.47
C GLU A 62 -3.54 -25.62 2.02
N GLN A 63 -4.47 -26.58 2.01
CA GLN A 63 -5.78 -26.38 2.64
C GLN A 63 -5.61 -26.44 4.16
N SER A 64 -6.00 -25.36 4.83
CA SER A 64 -6.10 -25.34 6.28
C SER A 64 -7.45 -25.90 6.72
N GLN A 65 -7.48 -26.70 7.77
CA GLN A 65 -8.74 -27.07 8.45
C GLN A 65 -9.23 -25.95 9.40
N LEU A 66 -8.38 -24.95 9.66
CA LEU A 66 -8.66 -23.84 10.55
C LEU A 66 -8.71 -22.56 9.72
N GLU A 67 -9.87 -21.92 9.72
CA GLU A 67 -10.08 -20.63 9.06
C GLU A 67 -10.61 -19.62 10.08
N TYR A 68 -9.94 -18.48 10.15
CA TYR A 68 -10.37 -17.34 10.96
C TYR A 68 -10.00 -16.06 10.23
N GLN A 69 -10.97 -15.16 10.10
CA GLN A 69 -10.77 -13.81 9.61
C GLN A 69 -11.62 -12.82 10.41
N VAL A 70 -11.12 -11.61 10.58
CA VAL A 70 -11.91 -10.52 11.15
C VAL A 70 -13.00 -10.12 10.15
N LYS A 71 -14.17 -9.74 10.66
CA LYS A 71 -15.28 -9.28 9.82
C LYS A 71 -14.94 -7.95 9.15
N MET A 72 -15.18 -7.87 7.85
CA MET A 72 -15.07 -6.62 7.09
C MET A 72 -16.00 -5.54 7.71
N PRO A 73 -15.52 -4.30 7.88
CA PRO A 73 -16.34 -3.19 8.36
C PRO A 73 -17.47 -2.89 7.38
N LYS A 74 -18.59 -2.37 7.90
CA LYS A 74 -19.72 -1.96 7.06
C LYS A 74 -19.45 -0.56 6.51
N VAL A 75 -19.21 -0.49 5.20
CA VAL A 75 -19.00 0.74 4.45
C VAL A 75 -19.79 0.70 3.15
N LEU A 76 -20.03 1.87 2.54
CA LEU A 76 -20.63 1.94 1.21
C LEU A 76 -19.68 1.35 0.16
N PHE A 77 -20.23 0.63 -0.80
CA PHE A 77 -19.53 0.14 -1.99
C PHE A 77 -19.22 1.28 -2.97
N PRO A 78 -18.23 1.10 -3.87
CA PRO A 78 -17.78 2.14 -4.81
C PRO A 78 -18.85 2.76 -5.72
N HIS A 79 -19.96 2.05 -5.95
CA HIS A 79 -21.07 2.48 -6.82
C HIS A 79 -22.20 3.19 -6.05
N GLU A 80 -22.18 3.15 -4.72
CA GLU A 80 -23.24 3.69 -3.86
C GLU A 80 -23.01 5.16 -3.49
N PHE A 81 -21.83 5.71 -3.80
CA PHE A 81 -21.49 7.11 -3.55
C PHE A 81 -20.65 7.69 -4.69
N LYS A 82 -20.65 9.01 -4.79
CA LYS A 82 -19.72 9.75 -5.66
C LYS A 82 -18.51 10.16 -4.84
N CYS A 83 -17.32 9.85 -5.33
CA CYS A 83 -16.09 10.29 -4.66
C CYS A 83 -15.90 11.80 -4.90
N GLU A 84 -15.39 12.55 -3.91
CA GLU A 84 -15.10 13.99 -4.09
C GLU A 84 -14.12 14.28 -5.23
N MET A 85 -13.19 13.35 -5.50
CA MET A 85 -12.28 13.42 -6.65
C MET A 85 -13.02 13.35 -7.99
N GLU A 86 -14.20 12.71 -8.04
CA GLU A 86 -15.06 12.63 -9.24
C GLU A 86 -16.00 13.84 -9.37
N SER A 87 -16.28 14.56 -8.27
CA SER A 87 -17.23 15.68 -8.24
C SER A 87 -16.61 17.06 -8.44
N GLY A 88 -15.27 17.15 -8.55
CA GLY A 88 -14.55 18.43 -8.70
C GLY A 88 -14.63 19.34 -7.47
N LEU A 89 -15.10 18.80 -6.33
CA LEU A 89 -15.35 19.53 -5.08
C LEU A 89 -14.35 19.20 -3.98
N ALA A 90 -13.16 18.67 -4.30
CA ALA A 90 -12.11 18.59 -3.31
C ALA A 90 -11.74 20.01 -2.89
N GLY A 91 -12.09 20.40 -1.67
CA GLY A 91 -11.68 21.67 -1.05
C GLY A 91 -10.17 21.84 -0.91
N ASP A 92 -9.38 20.87 -1.40
CA ASP A 92 -7.94 20.97 -1.61
C ASP A 92 -7.61 20.40 -3.00
N GLU A 93 -7.65 21.27 -4.02
CA GLU A 93 -7.29 21.00 -5.43
C GLU A 93 -5.94 20.24 -5.59
N ARG A 94 -5.08 20.28 -4.57
CA ARG A 94 -3.76 19.63 -4.54
C ARG A 94 -3.77 18.12 -4.32
N SER A 95 -4.79 17.55 -3.68
CA SER A 95 -4.95 16.09 -3.54
C SER A 95 -5.24 15.44 -4.92
N ILE A 96 -6.11 16.10 -5.70
CA ILE A 96 -6.48 15.70 -7.07
C ILE A 96 -5.30 15.90 -8.03
N MET A 97 -4.53 16.98 -7.90
CA MET A 97 -3.39 17.25 -8.78
C MET A 97 -2.30 16.16 -8.73
N PHE A 98 -2.10 15.48 -7.60
CA PHE A 98 -1.08 14.44 -7.49
C PHE A 98 -1.48 13.12 -8.18
N HIS A 99 -2.74 12.72 -8.07
CA HIS A 99 -3.29 11.56 -8.79
C HIS A 99 -3.13 11.70 -10.32
N ASN A 100 -3.20 12.93 -10.85
CA ASN A 100 -3.08 13.20 -12.29
C ASN A 100 -1.66 13.54 -12.77
N SER A 101 -0.70 13.84 -11.89
CA SER A 101 0.65 14.29 -12.27
C SER A 101 1.75 13.23 -12.14
N ILE A 102 1.50 12.13 -11.43
CA ILE A 102 2.40 10.97 -11.44
C ILE A 102 1.88 9.93 -12.41
N ARG A 103 2.66 9.66 -13.47
CA ARG A 103 2.43 8.51 -14.33
C ARG A 103 2.86 7.26 -13.57
N LEU A 104 1.93 6.69 -12.81
CA LEU A 104 2.16 5.45 -12.07
C LEU A 104 2.31 4.29 -13.07
N PRO A 105 3.27 3.38 -12.87
CA PRO A 105 3.36 2.12 -13.62
C PRO A 105 2.07 1.29 -13.58
N VAL A 106 1.26 1.45 -12.53
CA VAL A 106 -0.05 0.83 -12.40
C VAL A 106 -1.11 1.93 -12.40
N GLU A 107 -1.94 1.94 -13.44
CA GLU A 107 -3.16 2.74 -13.43
C GLU A 107 -4.17 2.12 -12.46
N MET A 108 -4.62 2.91 -11.49
CA MET A 108 -5.54 2.47 -10.45
C MET A 108 -6.75 3.39 -10.33
N ASP A 109 -7.87 2.81 -9.91
CA ASP A 109 -9.00 3.57 -9.39
C ASP A 109 -8.86 3.64 -7.86
N VAL A 110 -9.00 4.85 -7.31
CA VAL A 110 -9.01 5.09 -5.86
C VAL A 110 -10.27 5.88 -5.53
N LYS A 111 -11.10 5.36 -4.63
CA LYS A 111 -12.24 6.09 -4.07
C LYS A 111 -12.10 6.19 -2.56
N VAL A 112 -11.99 7.42 -2.08
CA VAL A 112 -12.00 7.74 -0.65
C VAL A 112 -13.43 7.66 -0.15
N ILE A 113 -13.68 6.93 0.94
CA ILE A 113 -14.99 6.90 1.58
C ILE A 113 -15.10 8.15 2.47
N PRO A 114 -16.02 9.09 2.21
CA PRO A 114 -16.15 10.28 3.04
C PRO A 114 -16.61 9.90 4.46
N THR A 115 -16.12 10.64 5.45
CA THR A 115 -16.30 10.31 6.87
C THR A 115 -17.78 10.26 7.26
N GLU A 116 -18.64 11.08 6.65
CA GLU A 116 -20.08 11.12 6.88
C GLU A 116 -20.84 9.86 6.42
N TYR A 117 -20.24 9.02 5.57
CA TYR A 117 -20.86 7.78 5.08
C TYR A 117 -20.40 6.55 5.85
N LEU A 118 -19.64 6.73 6.92
CA LEU A 118 -19.24 5.65 7.80
C LEU A 118 -20.42 5.37 8.74
N ILE A 119 -21.04 4.19 8.54
CA ILE A 119 -22.35 3.80 9.10
C ILE A 119 -22.36 3.76 10.65
N GLU A 120 -21.18 3.79 11.28
CA GLU A 120 -21.02 4.00 12.71
C GLU A 120 -20.51 5.43 12.99
N ASN A 121 -21.39 6.28 13.55
CA ASN A 121 -21.18 7.68 13.97
C ASN A 121 -20.11 7.90 15.07
N SER A 122 -19.11 7.03 15.16
CA SER A 122 -18.07 7.07 16.18
C SER A 122 -16.83 6.30 15.76
N LEU A 123 -16.42 6.38 14.49
CA LEU A 123 -15.09 5.90 14.16
C LEU A 123 -14.07 6.73 14.94
N PRO A 124 -13.14 6.09 15.66
CA PRO A 124 -12.02 6.81 16.22
C PRO A 124 -11.27 7.52 15.07
N SER A 125 -10.81 8.75 15.32
CA SER A 125 -10.14 9.65 14.35
C SER A 125 -8.86 9.11 13.69
N ASN A 126 -8.58 7.82 13.87
CA ASN A 126 -7.37 7.14 13.48
C ASN A 126 -7.58 6.04 12.42
N LYS A 127 -8.78 5.89 11.85
CA LYS A 127 -9.03 4.98 10.73
C LYS A 127 -9.42 5.73 9.46
N LEU A 128 -8.93 5.25 8.32
CA LEU A 128 -9.26 5.74 6.98
C LEU A 128 -9.62 4.57 6.07
N TYR A 129 -10.53 4.81 5.14
CA TYR A 129 -11.07 3.78 4.25
C TYR A 129 -10.95 4.21 2.78
N TYR A 130 -10.35 3.33 1.98
CA TYR A 130 -10.18 3.53 0.55
C TYR A 130 -10.66 2.29 -0.20
N TRP A 131 -11.43 2.50 -1.24
CA TRP A 131 -11.62 1.48 -2.26
C TRP A 131 -10.54 1.64 -3.31
N MET A 132 -9.79 0.57 -3.59
CA MET A 132 -8.74 0.59 -4.60
C MET A 132 -8.82 -0.64 -5.50
N ARG A 133 -8.48 -0.46 -6.77
CA ARG A 133 -8.28 -1.54 -7.74
C ARG A 133 -7.35 -1.10 -8.87
N SER A 134 -6.73 -2.07 -9.53
CA SER A 134 -6.14 -1.87 -10.86
C SER A 134 -7.22 -1.53 -11.88
N LYS A 135 -6.94 -0.57 -12.77
CA LYS A 135 -7.78 -0.27 -13.95
C LYS A 135 -7.55 -1.25 -15.09
N ALA A 136 -6.38 -1.87 -15.13
CA ALA A 136 -6.04 -2.84 -16.17
C ALA A 136 -6.85 -4.13 -15.98
N ASP A 137 -7.28 -4.72 -17.09
CA ASP A 137 -7.81 -6.08 -17.16
C ASP A 137 -6.65 -7.07 -17.05
N LEU A 138 -6.63 -7.86 -15.98
CA LEU A 138 -5.47 -8.69 -15.63
C LEU A 138 -5.71 -10.16 -16.03
N PRO A 139 -4.69 -10.84 -16.58
CA PRO A 139 -4.77 -12.28 -16.80
C PRO A 139 -4.90 -13.02 -15.45
N PRO A 140 -5.40 -14.27 -15.45
CA PRO A 140 -5.54 -15.08 -14.24
C PRO A 140 -4.19 -15.63 -13.73
N ASP A 141 -3.23 -14.73 -13.48
CA ASP A 141 -1.92 -15.00 -12.91
C ASP A 141 -1.87 -14.47 -11.48
N GLN A 142 -1.89 -15.40 -10.51
CA GLN A 142 -1.90 -15.04 -9.10
C GLN A 142 -0.64 -14.30 -8.66
N LEU A 143 0.51 -14.54 -9.30
CA LEU A 143 1.73 -13.82 -9.00
C LEU A 143 1.58 -12.35 -9.42
N LEU A 144 1.04 -12.10 -10.62
CA LEU A 144 0.81 -10.74 -11.10
C LEU A 144 -0.15 -9.96 -10.19
N HIS A 145 -1.29 -10.56 -9.81
CA HIS A 145 -2.20 -9.93 -8.85
C HIS A 145 -1.53 -9.64 -7.50
N SER A 146 -0.68 -10.55 -7.01
CA SER A 146 0.06 -10.35 -5.76
C SER A 146 1.07 -9.20 -5.85
N LEU A 147 1.76 -9.07 -6.99
CA LEU A 147 2.71 -7.98 -7.25
C LEU A 147 2.01 -6.62 -7.36
N ILE A 148 0.87 -6.57 -8.06
CA ILE A 148 0.07 -5.35 -8.19
C ILE A 148 -0.47 -4.92 -6.82
N ALA A 149 -0.90 -5.88 -5.99
CA ALA A 149 -1.34 -5.54 -4.65
C ALA A 149 -0.21 -5.09 -3.73
N ALA A 150 0.98 -5.70 -3.84
CA ALA A 150 2.16 -5.20 -3.15
C ALA A 150 2.45 -3.75 -3.56
N TYR A 151 2.32 -3.42 -4.85
CA TYR A 151 2.46 -2.05 -5.36
C TYR A 151 1.40 -1.09 -4.78
N ILE A 152 0.11 -1.46 -4.87
CA ILE A 152 -1.01 -0.63 -4.38
C ILE A 152 -0.93 -0.45 -2.84
N SER A 153 -0.43 -1.44 -2.11
CA SER A 153 -0.38 -1.39 -0.66
C SER A 153 0.47 -0.25 -0.10
N ASP A 154 1.46 0.25 -0.83
CA ASP A 154 2.32 1.37 -0.39
C ASP A 154 1.80 2.74 -0.88
N TYR A 155 0.62 2.80 -1.50
CA TYR A 155 0.13 4.00 -2.18
C TYR A 155 -0.32 5.12 -1.21
N GLU A 156 -1.21 4.82 -0.25
CA GLU A 156 -1.80 5.85 0.64
C GLU A 156 -1.42 5.71 2.13
N ILE A 157 -0.66 4.67 2.51
CA ILE A 157 -0.30 4.41 3.92
C ILE A 157 0.36 5.64 4.55
N LEU A 158 1.35 6.22 3.88
CA LEU A 158 2.12 7.32 4.42
C LEU A 158 1.29 8.61 4.57
N ASN A 159 0.45 8.94 3.58
CA ASN A 159 -0.44 10.10 3.66
C ASN A 159 -1.49 9.93 4.77
N SER A 160 -2.02 8.71 4.94
CA SER A 160 -3.01 8.38 5.96
C SER A 160 -2.50 8.66 7.38
N SER A 161 -1.20 8.50 7.62
CA SER A 161 -0.57 8.76 8.92
C SER A 161 -0.71 10.20 9.42
N LEU A 162 -0.95 11.15 8.50
CA LEU A 162 -1.08 12.57 8.81
C LEU A 162 -2.50 12.98 9.21
N ALA A 163 -3.50 12.14 8.91
CA ALA A 163 -4.90 12.44 9.11
C ALA A 163 -5.26 12.82 10.57
N PRO A 164 -4.73 12.16 11.62
CA PRO A 164 -5.01 12.54 13.01
C PRO A 164 -4.57 13.95 13.39
N TYR A 165 -3.57 14.50 12.68
CA TYR A 165 -3.04 15.84 12.92
C TYR A 165 -3.73 16.91 12.07
N GLY A 166 -4.70 16.52 11.21
CA GLY A 166 -5.25 17.40 10.19
C GLY A 166 -4.18 17.92 9.23
N LEU A 167 -3.04 17.24 9.10
CA LEU A 167 -1.97 17.65 8.21
C LEU A 167 -2.11 16.93 6.87
N SER A 168 -1.62 17.59 5.82
CA SER A 168 -1.43 17.02 4.49
C SER A 168 0.00 17.29 4.08
N LYS A 169 0.60 16.38 3.31
CA LYS A 169 1.96 16.51 2.76
C LYS A 169 2.20 17.86 2.08
N HIS A 170 1.14 18.51 1.60
CA HIS A 170 1.24 19.73 0.80
C HIS A 170 0.94 21.03 1.56
N GLY A 171 0.54 20.96 2.84
CA GLY A 171 0.17 22.12 3.68
C GLY A 171 -1.00 22.95 3.13
N ASN A 172 -1.87 23.45 4.01
CA ASN A 172 -2.78 24.54 3.63
C ASN A 172 -2.12 25.88 4.00
N LYS A 173 -2.60 27.03 3.46
CA LYS A 173 -2.09 28.38 3.78
C LYS A 173 -1.89 28.64 5.28
N ASP A 174 -2.66 27.93 6.11
CA ASP A 174 -2.65 28.05 7.58
C ASP A 174 -2.06 26.84 8.35
N ARG A 175 -1.51 25.82 7.65
CA ARG A 175 -0.99 24.58 8.30
C ARG A 175 0.50 24.37 7.99
N LYS A 176 1.30 24.11 9.04
CA LYS A 176 2.73 23.77 8.91
C LYS A 176 2.88 22.58 7.97
N ALA A 177 3.51 22.79 6.81
CA ALA A 177 3.91 21.70 5.93
C ALA A 177 4.97 20.86 6.65
N LEU A 178 4.74 19.55 6.77
CA LEU A 178 5.81 18.62 7.09
C LEU A 178 6.76 18.58 5.89
N THR A 179 8.00 19.00 6.10
CA THR A 179 8.97 19.21 5.01
C THR A 179 9.55 17.90 4.45
N MET A 180 9.41 16.79 5.16
CA MET A 180 9.92 15.49 4.74
C MET A 180 9.05 14.36 5.27
N ILE A 181 8.54 13.53 4.35
CA ILE A 181 7.80 12.31 4.68
C ILE A 181 8.31 11.23 3.72
N VAL A 182 8.84 10.15 4.28
CA VAL A 182 9.48 9.06 3.54
C VAL A 182 9.08 7.71 4.13
N SER A 183 8.89 6.71 3.29
CA SER A 183 8.73 5.32 3.74
C SER A 183 10.06 4.82 4.28
N LEU A 184 10.05 4.20 5.46
CA LEU A 184 11.24 3.59 6.08
C LEU A 184 11.27 2.08 5.83
N ASP A 185 10.14 1.43 6.09
CA ASP A 185 9.91 0.02 5.88
C ASP A 185 8.49 -0.23 5.38
N HIS A 186 8.27 -1.45 4.88
CA HIS A 186 6.94 -1.93 4.52
C HIS A 186 6.88 -3.44 4.71
N ALA A 187 5.73 -3.93 5.14
CA ALA A 187 5.51 -5.35 5.38
C ALA A 187 4.11 -5.76 4.92
N ILE A 188 4.06 -6.89 4.21
CA ILE A 188 2.85 -7.42 3.59
C ILE A 188 2.73 -8.91 3.85
N TRP A 189 1.51 -9.35 4.12
CA TRP A 189 1.12 -10.75 4.24
C TRP A 189 -0.14 -10.98 3.39
N LEU A 190 -0.07 -11.93 2.47
CA LEU A 190 -1.21 -12.34 1.66
C LEU A 190 -1.76 -13.65 2.22
N HIS A 191 -3.02 -13.59 2.66
CA HIS A 191 -3.69 -14.72 3.32
C HIS A 191 -4.51 -15.57 2.37
N GLN A 192 -5.04 -14.96 1.30
CA GLN A 192 -5.88 -15.63 0.31
C GLN A 192 -5.54 -15.13 -1.10
N PRO A 193 -5.78 -15.95 -2.14
CA PRO A 193 -5.80 -15.47 -3.51
C PRO A 193 -6.86 -14.39 -3.69
N PHE A 194 -6.55 -13.36 -4.47
CA PHE A 194 -7.49 -12.33 -4.89
C PHE A 194 -7.08 -11.74 -6.22
N LYS A 195 -8.02 -11.00 -6.81
CA LYS A 195 -7.90 -10.34 -8.10
C LYS A 195 -7.72 -8.85 -7.92
N ALA A 196 -6.52 -8.35 -8.18
CA ALA A 196 -6.16 -6.94 -7.97
C ALA A 196 -6.93 -5.92 -8.84
N ASP A 197 -7.62 -6.37 -9.88
CA ASP A 197 -8.51 -5.60 -10.76
C ASP A 197 -9.98 -5.57 -10.28
N GLU A 198 -10.31 -6.31 -9.22
CA GLU A 198 -11.56 -6.15 -8.48
C GLU A 198 -11.40 -5.11 -7.35
N TRP A 199 -12.52 -4.57 -6.87
CA TRP A 199 -12.52 -3.59 -5.79
C TRP A 199 -12.13 -4.22 -4.45
N HIS A 200 -11.07 -3.69 -3.84
CA HIS A 200 -10.64 -4.06 -2.49
C HIS A 200 -10.78 -2.88 -1.54
N LEU A 201 -11.27 -3.15 -0.33
CA LEU A 201 -11.31 -2.17 0.73
C LEU A 201 -9.98 -2.18 1.50
N PHE A 202 -9.34 -1.02 1.55
CA PHE A 202 -8.18 -0.76 2.38
C PHE A 202 -8.64 0.00 3.63
N GLU A 203 -8.62 -0.71 4.77
CA GLU A 203 -8.73 -0.10 6.10
C GLU A 203 -7.32 0.27 6.58
N LEU A 204 -7.03 1.56 6.66
CA LEU A 204 -5.79 2.07 7.22
C LEU A 204 -6.04 2.51 8.66
N GLN A 205 -5.21 2.04 9.59
CA GLN A 205 -5.29 2.42 11.00
C GLN A 205 -3.97 3.04 11.45
N VAL A 206 -4.04 4.27 11.94
CA VAL A 206 -2.91 4.97 12.55
C VAL A 206 -2.90 4.66 14.05
N LYS A 207 -1.76 4.22 14.57
CA LYS A 207 -1.55 4.11 16.02
C LYS A 207 -0.77 5.34 16.50
N PRO A 208 -1.10 5.91 17.67
CA PRO A 208 -0.40 7.08 18.19
C PRO A 208 1.09 6.78 18.36
N SER A 209 1.94 7.63 17.79
CA SER A 209 3.37 7.60 18.07
C SER A 209 3.65 8.44 19.32
N ASN A 210 4.01 7.79 20.43
CA ASN A 210 4.44 8.49 21.66
C ASN A 210 5.90 8.98 21.60
N THR A 211 6.51 9.04 20.42
CA THR A 211 7.93 9.33 20.32
C THR A 211 8.14 10.83 20.12
N GLU A 212 8.37 11.55 21.22
CA GLU A 212 8.95 12.89 21.20
C GLU A 212 10.37 12.82 20.60
N TYR A 213 10.48 12.94 19.29
CA TYR A 213 11.76 13.31 18.70
C TYR A 213 11.95 14.80 18.95
N LYS A 214 12.82 15.14 19.90
CA LYS A 214 13.35 16.50 20.05
C LYS A 214 13.93 16.92 18.71
N ILE A 215 13.20 17.74 17.97
CA ILE A 215 13.74 18.48 16.84
C ILE A 215 14.79 19.40 17.45
N LYS A 216 16.08 19.10 17.22
CA LYS A 216 17.17 20.02 17.51
C LYS A 216 17.22 21.10 16.44
#